data_AF-A0AAV8XNW6-F1
#
_entry.id   AF-A0AAV8XNW6-F1
#
_cell.length_a   1.000
_cell.length_b   1.000
_cell.length_c   1.000
_cell.angle_alpha   90.00
_cell.angle_beta   90.00
_cell.angle_gamma   90.00
#
_symmetry.space_group_name_H-M   'P 1'
#
loop_
_entity.id
_entity.type
_entity.pdbx_description
1 polymer ?
#
loop_
_entity_poly.entity_id
_entity_poly.type
_entity_poly.pdbx_seq_one_letter_code
_entity_poly.pdbx_strand_id
1 'polypeptide(L)'
;NVDHKMKYRSKKGQLPFIELNGEEIADSAIIIKELSQKFGHDLDAGLSAEQRNLAHATISMIENHLAWVVMWWRTKYPDQVLRGYKVNLQHALGTRIPNGILNFFFKFAFGRKWFQGTKKVKAQGMGVHSPEEINEFGQEDLKVLSEMLADKPFFFGDEPTNLDVVVFAHLAQIYFIDKEVSYPLRDFMTESCPNLVGLVNRMKERCFPDWDDICTTLDLNSHLPKPAPEESKNNKEDSNDEKEGDKEKEPEEKDIEKEKADEKEKDKAKKKKKRRKIKKKKQSKVLSD
;
A
#
# COMPACT_ATOMS: atom_id res chain seq x y z
N ASN A 1 -7.11 9.53 10.76
CA ASN A 1 -6.01 9.05 9.87
C ASN A 1 -4.69 9.71 10.21
N VAL A 2 -3.65 8.93 10.47
CA VAL A 2 -2.30 9.45 10.73
C VAL A 2 -1.44 9.19 9.48
N ASP A 3 -0.73 10.22 8.99
CA ASP A 3 0.24 10.03 7.92
C ASP A 3 1.38 9.12 8.40
N HIS A 4 1.49 7.95 7.77
CA HIS A 4 2.50 6.97 8.16
C HIS A 4 3.94 7.39 7.77
N LYS A 5 4.13 8.46 6.98
CA LYS A 5 5.42 9.05 6.53
C LYS A 5 6.42 8.03 5.99
N MET A 6 5.93 6.96 5.38
CA MET A 6 6.70 5.77 4.99
C MET A 6 7.55 5.11 6.10
N LYS A 7 7.32 5.45 7.38
CA LYS A 7 8.07 5.00 8.56
C LYS A 7 7.23 4.10 9.46
N TYR A 8 5.97 4.45 9.70
CA TYR A 8 5.11 3.73 10.63
C TYR A 8 4.54 2.46 10.01
N ARG A 9 4.55 1.38 10.79
CA ARG A 9 4.00 0.05 10.50
C ARG A 9 3.51 -0.54 11.82
N SER A 10 2.57 -1.47 11.77
CA SER A 10 2.20 -2.25 12.95
C SER A 10 3.39 -3.05 13.49
N LYS A 11 3.24 -3.62 14.69
CA LYS A 11 4.15 -4.63 15.25
C LYS A 11 4.34 -5.83 14.31
N LYS A 12 3.38 -6.11 13.43
CA LYS A 12 3.46 -7.14 12.37
C LYS A 12 4.17 -6.65 11.09
N GLY A 13 4.54 -5.38 11.01
CA GLY A 13 5.14 -4.77 9.83
C GLY A 13 4.13 -4.46 8.71
N GLN A 14 2.83 -4.45 9.02
CA GLN A 14 1.74 -4.34 8.04
C GLN A 14 1.05 -2.97 8.09
N LEU A 15 0.39 -2.64 6.99
CA LEU A 15 -0.63 -1.59 6.88
C LEU A 15 -1.88 -2.19 6.23
N PRO A 16 -3.09 -1.69 6.55
CA PRO A 16 -3.36 -0.71 7.59
C PRO A 16 -3.25 -1.28 9.02
N PHE A 17 -3.14 -0.39 10.00
CA PHE A 17 -3.32 -0.70 11.42
C PHE A 17 -3.96 0.50 12.13
N ILE A 18 -4.61 0.24 13.26
CA ILE A 18 -5.19 1.25 14.14
C ILE A 18 -4.71 1.02 15.58
N GLU A 19 -4.87 2.06 16.41
CA GLU A 19 -4.84 1.92 17.86
C GLU A 19 -6.25 2.17 18.38
N LEU A 20 -6.77 1.22 19.15
CA LEU A 20 -8.13 1.26 19.70
C LEU A 20 -8.04 0.98 21.20
N ASN A 21 -8.31 1.99 22.03
CA ASN A 21 -8.17 1.92 23.50
C ASN A 21 -6.77 1.46 23.97
N GLY A 22 -5.70 1.90 23.30
CA GLY A 22 -4.32 1.51 23.62
C GLY A 22 -3.90 0.14 23.08
N GLU A 23 -4.80 -0.58 22.39
CA GLU A 23 -4.47 -1.83 21.70
C GLU A 23 -4.21 -1.59 20.21
N GLU A 24 -3.10 -2.13 19.70
CA GLU A 24 -2.77 -2.08 18.28
C GLU A 24 -3.45 -3.23 17.54
N ILE A 25 -4.27 -2.89 16.54
CA ILE A 25 -4.98 -3.86 15.69
C ILE A 25 -4.49 -3.66 14.25
N ALA A 26 -3.95 -4.71 13.65
CA ALA A 26 -3.45 -4.72 12.27
C ALA A 26 -4.19 -5.74 11.42
N ASP A 27 -4.14 -5.56 10.10
CA ASP A 27 -4.93 -6.27 9.07
C ASP A 27 -6.33 -5.68 8.88
N SER A 28 -6.67 -5.28 7.65
CA SER A 28 -7.94 -4.61 7.35
C SER A 28 -9.17 -5.45 7.70
N ALA A 29 -9.14 -6.76 7.46
CA ALA A 29 -10.29 -7.62 7.76
C ALA A 29 -10.50 -7.75 9.28
N ILE A 30 -9.41 -7.84 10.04
CA ILE A 30 -9.48 -7.85 11.51
C ILE A 30 -9.96 -6.49 12.03
N ILE A 31 -9.39 -5.39 11.52
CA ILE A 31 -9.77 -4.03 11.90
C ILE A 31 -11.27 -3.80 11.67
N ILE A 32 -11.79 -4.14 10.49
CA ILE A 32 -13.21 -3.97 10.16
C ILE A 32 -14.06 -4.79 11.13
N LYS A 33 -13.71 -6.07 11.36
CA LYS A 33 -14.44 -6.93 12.29
C LYS A 33 -14.49 -6.36 13.71
N GLU A 34 -13.35 -5.92 14.26
CA GLU A 34 -13.27 -5.37 15.62
C GLU A 34 -14.07 -4.06 15.75
N LEU A 35 -13.98 -3.18 14.74
CA LEU A 35 -14.76 -1.94 14.71
C LEU A 35 -16.27 -2.23 14.60
N SER A 36 -16.67 -3.16 13.73
CA SER A 36 -18.07 -3.57 13.60
C SER A 36 -18.65 -4.09 14.90
N GLN A 37 -17.90 -4.95 15.61
CA GLN A 37 -18.32 -5.46 16.92
C GLN A 37 -18.39 -4.35 17.97
N LYS A 38 -17.39 -3.47 18.02
CA LYS A 38 -17.33 -2.41 19.02
C LYS A 38 -18.42 -1.36 18.86
N PHE A 39 -18.75 -0.99 17.62
CA PHE A 39 -19.72 0.05 17.32
C PHE A 39 -21.11 -0.50 16.98
N GLY A 40 -21.30 -1.82 17.02
CA GLY A 40 -22.59 -2.46 16.73
C GLY A 40 -23.05 -2.25 15.29
N HIS A 41 -22.11 -2.15 14.34
CA HIS A 41 -22.40 -1.86 12.95
C HIS A 41 -21.68 -2.85 12.02
N ASP A 42 -22.42 -3.86 11.58
CA ASP A 42 -21.96 -4.86 10.61
C ASP A 42 -22.53 -4.54 9.22
N LEU A 43 -21.65 -4.21 8.28
CA LEU A 43 -22.00 -3.92 6.88
C LEU A 43 -22.60 -5.13 6.15
N ASP A 44 -22.28 -6.34 6.63
CA ASP A 44 -22.70 -7.59 6.02
C ASP A 44 -23.88 -8.23 6.79
N ALA A 45 -24.51 -7.51 7.74
CA ALA A 45 -25.57 -8.04 8.59
C ALA A 45 -26.76 -8.59 7.79
N GLY A 46 -27.15 -7.86 6.72
CA GLY A 46 -28.28 -8.19 5.87
C GLY A 46 -28.02 -9.31 4.84
N LEU A 47 -26.78 -9.80 4.72
CA LEU A 47 -26.44 -10.77 3.70
C LEU A 47 -26.98 -12.18 4.01
N SER A 48 -27.39 -12.89 2.96
CA SER A 48 -27.64 -14.34 3.04
C SER A 48 -26.31 -15.12 3.18
N ALA A 49 -26.39 -16.41 3.51
CA ALA A 49 -25.22 -17.27 3.55
C ALA A 49 -24.53 -17.37 2.17
N GLU A 50 -25.33 -17.47 1.09
CA GLU A 50 -24.84 -17.50 -0.28
C GLU A 50 -24.15 -16.19 -0.66
N GLN A 51 -24.72 -15.04 -0.28
CA GLN A 51 -24.12 -13.73 -0.55
C GLN A 51 -22.80 -13.55 0.21
N ARG A 52 -22.72 -14.00 1.47
CA ARG A 52 -21.45 -13.99 2.24
C ARG A 52 -20.37 -14.86 1.58
N ASN A 53 -20.73 -16.04 1.10
CA ASN A 53 -19.79 -16.91 0.38
C ASN A 53 -19.30 -16.27 -0.92
N LEU A 54 -20.21 -15.64 -1.67
CA LEU A 54 -19.86 -14.93 -2.89
C LEU A 54 -18.96 -13.73 -2.58
N ALA A 55 -19.29 -12.93 -1.57
CA ALA A 55 -18.48 -11.80 -1.12
C ALA A 55 -17.06 -12.24 -0.77
N HIS A 56 -16.92 -13.33 -0.01
CA HIS A 56 -15.62 -13.88 0.35
C HIS A 56 -14.79 -14.31 -0.87
N ALA A 57 -15.41 -15.01 -1.83
CA ALA A 57 -14.74 -15.44 -3.05
C ALA A 57 -14.28 -14.23 -3.90
N THR A 58 -15.14 -13.23 -4.05
CA THR A 58 -14.83 -12.03 -4.82
C THR A 58 -13.77 -11.17 -4.16
N ILE A 59 -13.82 -10.97 -2.83
CA ILE A 59 -12.76 -10.28 -2.08
C ILE A 59 -11.43 -11.04 -2.24
N SER A 60 -11.45 -12.36 -2.15
CA SER A 60 -10.25 -13.18 -2.34
C SER A 60 -9.65 -13.02 -3.74
N MET A 61 -10.48 -12.96 -4.78
CA MET A 61 -10.05 -12.66 -6.15
C MET A 61 -9.42 -11.26 -6.23
N ILE A 62 -10.07 -10.24 -5.69
CA ILE A 62 -9.56 -8.86 -5.72
C ILE A 62 -8.19 -8.78 -5.03
N GLU A 63 -8.05 -9.32 -3.82
CA GLU A 63 -6.83 -9.18 -3.01
C GLU A 63 -5.68 -10.08 -3.47
N ASN A 64 -5.98 -11.25 -4.05
CA ASN A 64 -4.96 -12.23 -4.43
C ASN A 64 -4.70 -12.31 -5.94
N HIS A 65 -5.51 -11.62 -6.76
CA HIS A 65 -5.35 -11.57 -8.21
C HIS A 65 -5.24 -10.12 -8.70
N LEU A 66 -6.34 -9.34 -8.70
CA LEU A 66 -6.37 -7.97 -9.22
C LEU A 66 -5.34 -7.05 -8.55
N ALA A 67 -5.22 -7.12 -7.22
CA ALA A 67 -4.24 -6.33 -6.47
C ALA A 67 -2.79 -6.64 -6.91
N TRP A 68 -2.51 -7.88 -7.32
CA TRP A 68 -1.19 -8.28 -7.82
C TRP A 68 -0.95 -7.84 -9.26
N VAL A 69 -1.98 -7.74 -10.10
CA VAL A 69 -1.93 -7.07 -11.42
C VAL A 69 -1.52 -5.60 -11.23
N VAL A 70 -2.21 -4.88 -10.34
CA VAL A 70 -1.88 -3.48 -10.01
C VAL A 70 -0.47 -3.36 -9.42
N MET A 71 -0.10 -4.25 -8.49
CA MET A 71 1.24 -4.26 -7.91
C MET A 71 2.32 -4.54 -8.95
N TRP A 72 2.07 -5.44 -9.91
CA TRP A 72 2.97 -5.67 -11.04
C TRP A 72 3.21 -4.38 -11.81
N TRP A 73 2.14 -3.68 -12.24
CA TRP A 73 2.23 -2.41 -12.95
C TRP A 73 3.04 -1.38 -12.16
N ARG A 74 2.78 -1.27 -10.84
CA ARG A 74 3.51 -0.34 -9.97
C ARG A 74 5.01 -0.62 -9.91
N THR A 75 5.40 -1.89 -9.89
CA THR A 75 6.81 -2.29 -9.84
C THR A 75 7.49 -2.22 -11.21
N LYS A 76 6.73 -2.37 -12.30
CA LYS A 76 7.23 -2.34 -13.67
C LYS A 76 7.43 -0.90 -14.17
N TYR A 77 6.54 0.02 -13.79
CA TYR A 77 6.50 1.39 -14.30
C TYR A 77 6.60 2.46 -13.19
N PRO A 78 7.69 2.51 -12.39
CA PRO A 78 7.88 3.48 -11.30
C PRO A 78 7.61 4.93 -11.71
N ASP A 79 8.12 5.33 -12.87
CA ASP A 79 7.99 6.70 -13.36
C ASP A 79 6.55 7.07 -13.74
N GLN A 80 5.76 6.08 -14.15
CA GLN A 80 4.33 6.27 -14.39
C GLN A 80 3.55 6.32 -13.08
N VAL A 81 3.92 5.49 -12.08
CA VAL A 81 3.33 5.54 -10.73
C VAL A 81 3.51 6.90 -10.08
N LEU A 82 4.72 7.45 -10.11
CA LEU A 82 5.02 8.74 -9.49
C LEU A 82 4.21 9.88 -10.13
N ARG A 83 4.08 9.87 -11.46
CA ARG A 83 3.26 10.85 -12.20
C ARG A 83 1.76 10.63 -11.99
N GLY A 84 1.32 9.38 -12.10
CA GLY A 84 -0.09 8.99 -12.07
C GLY A 84 -0.76 9.24 -10.72
N TYR A 85 -0.04 9.00 -9.62
CA TYR A 85 -0.50 9.34 -8.27
C TYR A 85 -0.05 10.73 -7.79
N LYS A 86 0.57 11.54 -8.66
CA LYS A 86 1.09 12.89 -8.32
C LYS A 86 1.91 12.91 -7.02
N VAL A 87 2.79 11.91 -6.85
CA VAL A 87 3.52 11.71 -5.60
C VAL A 87 4.46 12.88 -5.33
N ASN A 88 4.20 13.61 -4.25
CA ASN A 88 5.12 14.63 -3.75
C ASN A 88 6.23 14.00 -2.91
N LEU A 89 7.42 13.83 -3.51
CA LEU A 89 8.57 13.18 -2.86
C LEU A 89 9.11 13.97 -1.66
N GLN A 90 9.01 15.30 -1.67
CA GLN A 90 9.37 16.13 -0.51
C GLN A 90 8.50 15.80 0.68
N HIS A 91 7.17 15.76 0.47
CA HIS A 91 6.20 15.42 1.50
C HIS A 91 6.41 13.98 2.00
N ALA A 92 6.48 13.01 1.07
CA ALA A 92 6.61 11.59 1.41
C ALA A 92 7.89 11.24 2.18
N LEU A 93 8.98 11.97 1.96
CA LEU A 93 10.27 11.75 2.62
C LEU A 93 10.54 12.73 3.78
N GLY A 94 9.67 13.73 3.98
CA GLY A 94 9.86 14.77 4.99
C GLY A 94 11.11 15.63 4.74
N THR A 95 11.37 16.01 3.49
CA THR A 95 12.59 16.73 3.08
C THR A 95 12.25 18.00 2.29
N ARG A 96 13.13 19.00 2.35
CA ARG A 96 13.01 20.27 1.62
C ARG A 96 13.79 20.29 0.28
N ILE A 97 14.43 19.18 -0.08
CA ILE A 97 15.24 19.09 -1.32
C ILE A 97 14.32 19.22 -2.54
N PRO A 98 14.65 20.04 -3.56
CA PRO A 98 13.84 20.19 -4.77
C PRO A 98 13.46 18.85 -5.44
N ASN A 99 12.22 18.73 -5.91
CA ASN A 99 11.68 17.50 -6.50
C ASN A 99 12.49 16.96 -7.68
N GLY A 100 13.11 17.83 -8.50
CA GLY A 100 13.95 17.38 -9.62
C GLY A 100 15.19 16.60 -9.17
N ILE A 101 15.84 17.05 -8.09
CA ILE A 101 17.00 16.38 -7.48
C ILE A 101 16.55 15.11 -6.76
N LEU A 102 15.46 15.20 -5.99
CA LEU A 102 14.89 14.04 -5.33
C LEU A 102 14.51 12.95 -6.32
N ASN A 103 13.90 13.28 -7.46
CA ASN A 103 13.48 12.28 -8.42
C ASN A 103 14.69 11.49 -8.96
N PHE A 104 15.82 12.15 -9.20
CA PHE A 104 17.06 11.49 -9.62
C PHE A 104 17.63 10.54 -8.55
N PHE A 105 17.77 11.02 -7.30
CA PHE A 105 18.26 10.19 -6.19
C PHE A 105 17.26 9.10 -5.77
N PHE A 106 15.97 9.38 -5.87
CA PHE A 106 14.89 8.46 -5.58
C PHE A 106 14.93 7.29 -6.55
N LYS A 107 15.10 7.51 -7.86
CA LYS A 107 15.29 6.43 -8.83
C LYS A 107 16.44 5.49 -8.44
N PHE A 108 17.56 6.04 -7.94
CA PHE A 108 18.72 5.23 -7.52
C PHE A 108 18.51 4.51 -6.17
N ALA A 109 18.04 5.22 -5.14
CA ALA A 109 17.85 4.68 -3.80
C ALA A 109 16.64 3.75 -3.70
N PHE A 110 15.52 4.14 -4.32
CA PHE A 110 14.31 3.32 -4.40
C PHE A 110 14.34 2.28 -5.51
N GLY A 111 15.30 2.34 -6.45
CA GLY A 111 15.55 1.26 -7.40
C GLY A 111 15.72 -0.10 -6.73
N ARG A 112 16.37 -0.16 -5.55
CA ARG A 112 16.44 -1.40 -4.74
C ARG A 112 15.09 -1.83 -4.16
N LYS A 113 14.25 -0.89 -3.71
CA LYS A 113 12.89 -1.20 -3.20
C LYS A 113 11.96 -1.66 -4.33
N TRP A 114 12.05 -1.02 -5.50
CA TRP A 114 11.32 -1.44 -6.69
C TRP A 114 11.75 -2.81 -7.18
N PHE A 115 13.06 -3.07 -7.20
CA PHE A 115 13.60 -4.40 -7.51
C PHE A 115 13.14 -5.47 -6.52
N GLN A 116 13.00 -5.14 -5.23
CA GLN A 116 12.37 -6.02 -4.25
C GLN A 116 10.88 -6.24 -4.54
N GLY A 117 10.16 -5.20 -4.97
CA GLY A 117 8.78 -5.30 -5.45
C GLY A 117 8.65 -6.29 -6.60
N THR A 118 9.47 -6.17 -7.64
CA THR A 118 9.48 -7.10 -8.78
C THR A 118 9.74 -8.54 -8.34
N LYS A 119 10.64 -8.77 -7.36
CA LYS A 119 10.87 -10.10 -6.78
C LYS A 119 9.65 -10.64 -6.04
N LYS A 120 8.91 -9.79 -5.31
CA LYS A 120 7.69 -10.19 -4.59
C LYS A 120 6.60 -10.60 -5.57
N VAL A 121 6.35 -9.79 -6.60
CA VAL A 121 5.35 -10.08 -7.63
C VAL A 121 5.70 -11.37 -8.38
N LYS A 122 6.99 -11.59 -8.69
CA LYS A 122 7.44 -12.87 -9.25
C LYS A 122 7.29 -14.05 -8.30
N ALA A 123 7.52 -13.86 -7.00
CA ALA A 123 7.37 -14.92 -6.00
C ALA A 123 5.90 -15.28 -5.73
N GLN A 124 4.98 -14.34 -5.87
CA GLN A 124 3.54 -14.59 -5.76
C GLN A 124 2.99 -15.35 -6.97
N GLY A 125 3.56 -15.13 -8.15
CA GLY A 125 3.19 -15.84 -9.38
C GLY A 125 2.88 -14.89 -10.52
N MET A 126 2.23 -13.75 -10.26
CA MET A 126 1.84 -12.78 -11.29
C MET A 126 3.03 -12.32 -12.14
N GLY A 127 4.21 -12.15 -11.55
CA GLY A 127 5.39 -11.64 -12.24
C GLY A 127 6.11 -12.64 -13.16
N VAL A 128 5.58 -13.84 -13.37
CA VAL A 128 6.12 -14.81 -14.34
C VAL A 128 5.48 -14.69 -15.73
N HIS A 129 4.34 -14.02 -15.81
CA HIS A 129 3.54 -13.83 -17.02
C HIS A 129 4.05 -12.67 -17.88
N SER A 130 3.62 -12.62 -19.14
CA SER A 130 3.89 -11.50 -20.03
C SER A 130 3.11 -10.24 -19.63
N PRO A 131 3.56 -9.04 -20.02
CA PRO A 131 2.79 -7.81 -19.85
C PRO A 131 1.36 -7.89 -20.40
N GLU A 132 1.18 -8.57 -21.53
CA GLU A 132 -0.10 -8.72 -22.22
C GLU A 132 -1.04 -9.63 -21.43
N GLU A 133 -0.56 -10.80 -20.99
CA GLU A 133 -1.31 -11.74 -20.15
C GLU A 133 -1.75 -11.08 -18.83
N ILE A 134 -0.85 -10.34 -18.18
CA ILE A 134 -1.15 -9.66 -16.90
C ILE A 134 -2.23 -8.58 -17.10
N ASN A 135 -2.19 -7.89 -18.24
CA ASN A 135 -3.22 -6.92 -18.56
C ASN A 135 -4.57 -7.60 -18.81
N GLU A 136 -4.60 -8.70 -19.56
CA GLU A 136 -5.81 -9.52 -19.79
C GLU A 136 -6.41 -10.03 -18.48
N PHE A 137 -5.59 -10.54 -17.55
CA PHE A 137 -6.04 -10.96 -16.21
C PHE A 137 -6.75 -9.83 -15.45
N GLY A 138 -6.19 -8.62 -15.48
CA GLY A 138 -6.83 -7.46 -14.86
C GLY A 138 -8.16 -7.10 -15.55
N GLN A 139 -8.22 -7.17 -16.87
CA GLN A 139 -9.44 -6.90 -17.64
C GLN A 139 -10.53 -7.93 -17.35
N GLU A 140 -10.18 -9.20 -17.21
CA GLU A 140 -11.09 -10.27 -16.82
C GLU A 140 -11.66 -10.06 -15.41
N ASP A 141 -10.81 -9.73 -14.42
CA ASP A 141 -11.27 -9.41 -13.06
C ASP A 141 -12.24 -8.23 -13.05
N LEU A 142 -11.94 -7.16 -13.81
CA LEU A 142 -12.84 -6.01 -13.96
C LEU A 142 -14.16 -6.40 -14.63
N LYS A 143 -14.11 -7.25 -15.65
CA LYS A 143 -15.31 -7.74 -16.33
C LYS A 143 -16.18 -8.55 -15.38
N VAL A 144 -15.61 -9.45 -14.58
CA VAL A 144 -16.34 -10.21 -13.56
C VAL A 144 -17.01 -9.28 -12.56
N LEU A 145 -16.29 -8.28 -12.03
CA LEU A 145 -16.88 -7.29 -11.11
C LEU A 145 -18.00 -6.49 -11.78
N SER A 146 -17.82 -6.09 -13.03
CA SER A 146 -18.81 -5.36 -13.82
C SER A 146 -20.08 -6.18 -14.03
N GLU A 147 -19.95 -7.45 -14.42
CA GLU A 147 -21.07 -8.37 -14.61
C GLU A 147 -21.78 -8.68 -13.28
N MET A 148 -21.03 -8.85 -12.20
CA MET A 148 -21.58 -9.07 -10.86
C MET A 148 -22.34 -7.85 -10.33
N LEU A 149 -21.86 -6.63 -10.58
CA LEU A 149 -22.54 -5.39 -10.21
C LEU A 149 -23.79 -5.19 -11.09
N ALA A 150 -23.70 -5.48 -12.38
CA ALA A 150 -24.75 -5.29 -13.37
C ALA A 150 -25.32 -3.85 -13.31
N ASP A 151 -26.63 -3.72 -13.13
CA ASP A 151 -27.39 -2.48 -12.99
C ASP A 151 -27.63 -2.07 -11.52
N LYS A 152 -27.15 -2.85 -10.55
CA LYS A 152 -27.37 -2.59 -9.13
C LYS A 152 -26.54 -1.39 -8.64
N PRO A 153 -27.03 -0.63 -7.64
CA PRO A 153 -26.26 0.44 -7.03
C PRO A 153 -25.05 -0.08 -6.23
N PHE A 154 -25.19 -1.25 -5.59
CA PHE A 154 -24.13 -1.97 -4.86
C PHE A 154 -24.24 -3.49 -5.12
N PHE A 155 -23.20 -4.27 -4.81
CA PHE A 155 -23.13 -5.68 -5.22
C PHE A 155 -24.31 -6.54 -4.72
N PHE A 156 -24.87 -6.24 -3.55
CA PHE A 156 -25.93 -7.03 -2.90
C PHE A 156 -27.23 -6.28 -2.65
N GLY A 157 -27.43 -5.09 -3.21
CA GLY A 157 -28.68 -4.34 -3.07
C GLY A 157 -28.46 -2.83 -3.02
N ASP A 158 -29.29 -2.14 -2.24
CA ASP A 158 -29.35 -0.68 -2.17
C ASP A 158 -28.37 -0.05 -1.17
N GLU A 159 -27.78 -0.84 -0.28
CA GLU A 159 -26.80 -0.39 0.70
C GLU A 159 -25.43 -1.06 0.46
N PRO A 160 -24.31 -0.32 0.68
CA PRO A 160 -22.98 -0.86 0.49
C PRO A 160 -22.65 -1.89 1.57
N THR A 161 -21.96 -2.93 1.14
CA THR A 161 -21.45 -4.01 1.99
C THR A 161 -19.93 -3.94 2.09
N ASN A 162 -19.32 -4.85 2.85
CA ASN A 162 -17.86 -4.91 2.90
C ASN A 162 -17.23 -5.18 1.51
N LEU A 163 -17.93 -5.91 0.63
CA LEU A 163 -17.47 -6.11 -0.75
C LEU A 163 -17.35 -4.79 -1.51
N ASP A 164 -18.34 -3.89 -1.39
CA ASP A 164 -18.33 -2.58 -2.06
C ASP A 164 -17.17 -1.71 -1.55
N VAL A 165 -16.86 -1.78 -0.25
CA VAL A 165 -15.71 -1.09 0.36
C VAL A 165 -14.39 -1.61 -0.21
N VAL A 166 -14.22 -2.93 -0.29
CA VAL A 166 -13.01 -3.55 -0.85
C VAL A 166 -12.86 -3.21 -2.35
N VAL A 167 -13.95 -3.28 -3.11
CA VAL A 167 -13.95 -2.95 -4.54
C VAL A 167 -13.58 -1.49 -4.74
N PHE A 168 -14.19 -0.57 -3.99
CA PHE A 168 -13.83 0.85 -4.05
C PHE A 168 -12.35 1.07 -3.77
N ALA A 169 -11.80 0.48 -2.69
CA ALA A 169 -10.41 0.67 -2.31
C ALA A 169 -9.40 0.22 -3.39
N HIS A 170 -9.74 -0.79 -4.18
CA HIS A 170 -8.90 -1.30 -5.26
C HIS A 170 -9.13 -0.55 -6.57
N LEU A 171 -10.38 -0.34 -6.97
CA LEU A 171 -10.71 0.31 -8.23
C LEU A 171 -10.39 1.81 -8.23
N ALA A 172 -10.46 2.48 -7.09
CA ALA A 172 -10.02 3.88 -6.97
C ALA A 172 -8.53 4.05 -7.33
N GLN A 173 -7.68 3.06 -6.99
CA GLN A 173 -6.25 3.08 -7.34
C GLN A 173 -5.99 2.94 -8.84
N ILE A 174 -6.97 2.47 -9.61
CA ILE A 174 -6.93 2.32 -11.06
C ILE A 174 -7.55 3.56 -11.71
N TYR A 175 -8.78 3.88 -11.32
CA TYR A 175 -9.60 4.92 -11.95
C TYR A 175 -9.01 6.33 -11.80
N PHE A 176 -8.49 6.67 -10.62
CA PHE A 176 -7.98 8.03 -10.35
C PHE A 176 -6.51 8.24 -10.76
N ILE A 177 -5.89 7.30 -11.49
CA ILE A 177 -4.58 7.56 -12.12
C ILE A 177 -4.71 8.71 -13.12
N ASP A 178 -3.82 9.70 -12.99
CA ASP A 178 -3.83 10.88 -13.85
C ASP A 178 -3.94 10.52 -15.34
N LYS A 179 -4.84 11.21 -16.05
CA LYS A 179 -5.22 10.94 -17.44
C LYS A 179 -4.04 11.06 -18.41
N GLU A 180 -3.02 11.83 -18.08
CA GLU A 180 -1.80 11.97 -18.89
C GLU A 180 -0.89 10.72 -18.82
N VAL A 181 -1.11 9.84 -17.85
CA VAL A 181 -0.43 8.55 -17.75
C VAL A 181 -1.23 7.51 -18.51
N SER A 182 -0.59 6.89 -19.51
CA SER A 182 -1.13 5.71 -20.17
C SER A 182 -1.24 4.57 -19.17
N TYR A 183 -2.46 4.07 -18.97
CA TYR A 183 -2.70 2.92 -18.11
C TYR A 183 -3.86 2.08 -18.68
N PRO A 184 -3.56 1.02 -19.45
CA PRO A 184 -4.58 0.27 -20.20
C PRO A 184 -5.72 -0.29 -19.34
N LEU A 185 -5.45 -0.62 -18.08
CA LEU A 185 -6.48 -1.14 -17.16
C LEU A 185 -7.51 -0.07 -16.78
N ARG A 186 -7.07 1.19 -16.60
CA ARG A 186 -7.98 2.34 -16.38
C ARG A 186 -8.82 2.60 -17.63
N ASP A 187 -8.19 2.56 -18.79
CA ASP A 187 -8.85 2.83 -20.07
C ASP A 187 -9.93 1.77 -20.33
N PHE A 188 -9.60 0.47 -20.15
CA PHE A 188 -10.56 -0.62 -20.21
C PHE A 188 -11.71 -0.47 -19.21
N MET A 189 -11.42 -0.13 -17.94
CA MET A 189 -12.46 0.09 -16.93
C MET A 189 -13.43 1.20 -17.36
N THR A 190 -12.91 2.27 -17.95
CA THR A 190 -13.71 3.44 -18.37
C THR A 190 -14.56 3.12 -19.59
N GLU A 191 -14.02 2.37 -20.54
CA GLU A 191 -14.68 2.08 -21.82
C GLU A 191 -15.63 0.88 -21.74
N SER A 192 -15.24 -0.16 -20.99
CA SER A 192 -15.92 -1.47 -20.98
C SER A 192 -16.65 -1.77 -19.67
N CYS A 193 -16.35 -1.05 -18.58
CA CYS A 193 -16.98 -1.26 -17.26
C CYS A 193 -17.51 0.06 -16.64
N PRO A 194 -18.33 0.86 -17.35
CA PRO A 194 -18.76 2.17 -16.88
C PRO A 194 -19.60 2.11 -15.59
N ASN A 195 -20.28 0.99 -15.32
CA ASN A 195 -21.00 0.77 -14.07
C ASN A 195 -20.06 0.70 -12.84
N LEU A 196 -18.85 0.16 -13.00
CA LEU A 196 -17.82 0.18 -11.96
C LEU A 196 -17.29 1.59 -11.71
N VAL A 197 -17.14 2.40 -12.76
CA VAL A 197 -16.84 3.84 -12.61
C VAL A 197 -17.95 4.54 -11.81
N GLY A 198 -19.21 4.20 -12.10
CA GLY A 198 -20.35 4.66 -11.31
C GLY A 198 -20.26 4.27 -9.84
N LEU A 199 -19.96 3.00 -9.53
CA LEU A 199 -19.77 2.52 -8.16
C LEU A 199 -18.66 3.27 -7.43
N VAL A 200 -17.50 3.46 -8.08
CA VAL A 200 -16.36 4.17 -7.49
C VAL A 200 -16.73 5.61 -7.13
N ASN A 201 -17.43 6.33 -8.01
CA ASN A 201 -17.85 7.70 -7.73
C ASN A 201 -18.91 7.76 -6.63
N ARG A 202 -19.90 6.86 -6.61
CA ARG A 202 -20.89 6.76 -5.53
C ARG A 202 -20.23 6.54 -4.16
N MET A 203 -19.28 5.61 -4.08
CA MET A 203 -18.54 5.32 -2.85
C MET A 203 -17.65 6.51 -2.44
N LYS A 204 -16.99 7.17 -3.39
CA LYS A 204 -16.22 8.40 -3.14
C LYS A 204 -17.10 9.47 -2.51
N GLU A 205 -18.22 9.80 -3.13
CA GLU A 205 -19.14 10.86 -2.67
C GLU A 205 -19.74 10.54 -1.30
N ARG A 206 -20.08 9.27 -1.06
CA ARG A 206 -20.66 8.83 0.22
C ARG A 206 -19.65 8.84 1.37
N CYS A 207 -18.40 8.44 1.13
CA CYS A 207 -17.40 8.23 2.18
C CYS A 207 -16.40 9.39 2.35
N PHE A 208 -16.22 10.23 1.33
CA PHE A 208 -15.20 11.27 1.27
C PHE A 208 -15.79 12.58 0.72
N PRO A 209 -16.68 13.25 1.47
CA PRO A 209 -17.24 14.54 1.05
C PRO A 209 -16.17 15.62 0.89
N ASP A 210 -15.02 15.46 1.55
CA ASP A 210 -13.83 16.31 1.51
C ASP A 210 -12.72 15.77 0.58
N TRP A 211 -13.06 14.95 -0.42
CA TRP A 211 -12.09 14.28 -1.30
C TRP A 211 -11.06 15.23 -1.92
N ASP A 212 -11.52 16.34 -2.51
CA ASP A 212 -10.63 17.29 -3.19
C ASP A 212 -9.68 17.99 -2.21
N ASP A 213 -10.16 18.30 -1.00
CA ASP A 213 -9.35 18.90 0.06
C ASP A 213 -8.28 17.91 0.55
N ILE A 214 -8.66 16.65 0.82
CA ILE A 214 -7.73 15.60 1.22
C ILE A 214 -6.67 15.39 0.13
N CYS A 215 -7.06 15.32 -1.15
CA CYS A 215 -6.14 15.08 -2.24
C CYS A 215 -5.20 16.28 -2.52
N THR A 216 -5.67 17.51 -2.31
CA THR A 216 -4.88 18.72 -2.59
C THR A 216 -3.94 19.05 -1.43
N THR A 217 -4.43 18.96 -0.21
CA THR A 217 -3.67 19.34 0.99
C THR A 217 -2.86 18.18 1.58
N LEU A 218 -3.19 16.94 1.21
CA LEU A 218 -2.72 15.71 1.85
C LEU A 218 -3.06 15.62 3.34
N ASP A 219 -4.02 16.42 3.80
CA ASP A 219 -4.57 16.36 5.15
C ASP A 219 -5.68 15.32 5.23
N LEU A 220 -5.34 14.14 5.74
CA LEU A 220 -6.25 12.99 5.84
C LEU A 220 -7.38 13.18 6.88
N ASN A 221 -7.41 14.30 7.62
CA ASN A 221 -8.50 14.65 8.53
C ASN A 221 -8.95 16.10 8.32
N SER A 222 -9.07 16.53 7.06
CA SER A 222 -9.39 17.92 6.72
C SER A 222 -10.69 18.43 7.36
N HIS A 223 -11.64 17.53 7.62
CA HIS A 223 -12.91 17.80 8.31
C HIS A 223 -12.82 17.96 9.84
N LEU A 224 -11.71 17.60 10.48
CA LEU A 224 -11.55 17.75 11.93
C LEU A 224 -11.03 19.15 12.29
N PRO A 225 -11.51 19.77 13.38
CA PRO A 225 -10.97 21.04 13.87
C PRO A 225 -9.47 20.91 14.17
N LYS A 226 -8.67 21.81 13.58
CA LYS A 226 -7.22 21.85 13.81
C LYS A 226 -6.93 22.55 15.14
N PRO A 227 -5.97 22.06 15.94
CA PRO A 227 -5.50 22.80 17.11
C PRO A 227 -4.97 24.18 16.67
N ALA A 228 -5.20 25.21 17.49
CA ALA A 228 -4.69 26.55 17.21
C ALA A 228 -3.16 26.49 17.03
N PRO A 229 -2.59 27.17 16.02
CA PRO A 229 -1.15 27.19 15.84
C PRO A 229 -0.49 27.75 17.11
N GLU A 230 0.46 27.02 17.68
CA GLU A 230 1.24 27.51 18.81
C GLU A 230 2.01 28.76 18.35
N GLU A 231 1.71 29.90 18.98
CA GLU A 231 2.50 31.12 18.80
C GLU A 231 3.93 30.84 19.26
N SER A 232 4.85 30.75 18.30
CA SER A 232 6.28 30.73 18.57
C SER A 232 6.67 31.99 19.33
N LYS A 233 6.85 31.88 20.66
CA LYS A 233 7.43 32.96 21.47
C LYS A 233 8.88 33.16 21.05
N ASN A 234 9.13 34.18 20.23
CA ASN A 234 10.45 34.76 20.07
C ASN A 234 10.82 35.49 21.37
N ASN A 235 11.49 34.80 22.29
CA ASN A 235 12.20 35.46 23.39
C ASN A 235 13.68 35.59 23.00
N LYS A 236 14.07 36.81 22.63
CA LYS A 236 15.46 37.27 22.75
C LYS A 236 15.63 37.79 24.17
N GLU A 237 16.49 37.16 24.95
CA GLU A 237 17.15 37.81 26.09
C GLU A 237 18.50 37.13 26.34
N ASP A 238 19.57 37.93 26.25
CA ASP A 238 20.94 37.58 26.58
C ASP A 238 21.11 37.51 28.10
N SER A 239 21.66 36.41 28.63
CA SER A 239 22.60 36.44 29.78
C SER A 239 23.34 35.11 29.95
N ASN A 240 24.64 35.23 30.24
CA ASN A 240 25.71 34.25 30.32
C ASN A 240 25.54 33.09 31.33
N ASP A 241 26.24 31.99 30.98
CA ASP A 241 26.90 30.96 31.80
C ASP A 241 26.04 30.11 32.77
N GLU A 242 25.82 28.82 32.44
CA GLU A 242 26.72 27.70 32.74
C GLU A 242 26.18 26.40 32.12
N LYS A 243 27.09 25.45 31.89
CA LYS A 243 26.90 24.18 31.15
C LYS A 243 25.90 23.22 31.81
N GLU A 244 24.96 22.73 31.03
CA GLU A 244 24.58 21.30 31.02
C GLU A 244 24.05 20.96 29.62
N GLY A 245 24.87 20.24 28.83
CA GLY A 245 24.53 19.88 27.46
C GLY A 245 23.78 18.54 27.43
N ASP A 246 22.49 18.58 27.10
CA ASP A 246 21.78 17.39 26.64
C ASP A 246 21.96 17.28 25.12
N LYS A 247 22.87 16.40 24.70
CA LYS A 247 23.12 16.10 23.28
C LYS A 247 21.94 15.29 22.76
N GLU A 248 21.15 15.89 21.86
CA GLU A 248 20.39 15.14 20.87
C GLU A 248 21.33 14.14 20.18
N LYS A 249 21.06 12.85 20.36
CA LYS A 249 21.80 11.77 19.71
C LYS A 249 21.49 11.76 18.23
N GLU A 250 22.45 12.22 17.43
CA GLU A 250 22.64 11.73 16.06
C GLU A 250 22.66 10.20 16.05
N PRO A 251 22.19 9.53 14.99
CA PRO A 251 22.24 8.08 14.91
C PRO A 251 23.71 7.63 14.90
N GLU A 252 24.13 6.97 15.99
CA GLU A 252 25.49 6.46 16.15
C GLU A 252 25.83 5.47 15.02
N GLU A 253 27.03 5.61 14.44
CA GLU A 253 27.62 4.68 13.45
C GLU A 253 27.53 3.19 13.85
N LYS A 254 27.38 2.91 15.15
CA LYS A 254 27.21 1.56 15.70
C LYS A 254 25.96 0.85 15.23
N ASP A 255 24.85 1.53 14.97
CA ASP A 255 23.61 0.87 14.49
C ASP A 255 23.74 0.44 13.02
N ILE A 256 24.45 1.24 12.21
CA ILE A 256 24.79 0.90 10.83
C ILE A 256 25.82 -0.24 10.77
N GLU A 257 26.77 -0.29 11.71
CA GLU A 257 27.74 -1.38 11.80
C GLU A 257 27.12 -2.69 12.27
N LYS A 258 26.15 -2.63 13.20
CA LYS A 258 25.43 -3.81 13.71
C LYS A 258 24.55 -4.45 12.64
N GLU A 259 23.84 -3.65 11.84
CA GLU A 259 23.09 -4.16 10.67
C GLU A 259 24.02 -4.78 9.61
N LYS A 260 25.18 -4.15 9.34
CA LYS A 260 26.19 -4.70 8.41
C LYS A 260 26.83 -6.00 8.92
N ALA A 261 27.00 -6.16 10.23
CA ALA A 261 27.55 -7.36 10.85
C ALA A 261 26.57 -8.54 10.77
N ASP A 262 25.30 -8.30 11.10
CA ASP A 262 24.23 -9.31 11.03
C ASP A 262 23.97 -9.78 9.59
N GLU A 263 24.11 -8.88 8.62
CA GLU A 263 23.95 -9.20 7.19
C GLU A 263 25.14 -10.03 6.66
N LYS A 264 26.38 -9.71 7.06
CA LYS A 264 27.58 -10.52 6.74
C LYS A 264 27.49 -11.93 7.32
N GLU A 265 26.90 -12.09 8.49
CA GLU A 265 26.75 -13.40 9.13
C GLU A 265 25.69 -14.27 8.41
N LYS A 266 24.56 -13.66 8.01
CA LYS A 266 23.53 -14.32 7.19
C LYS A 266 24.07 -14.77 5.82
N ASP A 267 24.93 -13.98 5.19
CA ASP A 267 25.54 -14.35 3.90
C ASP A 267 26.62 -15.44 4.03
N LYS A 268 27.41 -15.44 5.11
CA LYS A 268 28.32 -16.55 5.43
C LYS A 268 27.54 -17.85 5.68
N ALA A 269 26.41 -17.78 6.39
CA ALA A 269 25.54 -18.94 6.63
C ALA A 269 24.94 -19.50 5.32
N LYS A 270 24.50 -18.64 4.40
CA LYS A 270 24.02 -19.03 3.06
C LYS A 270 25.12 -19.68 2.22
N LYS A 271 26.34 -19.12 2.19
CA LYS A 271 27.49 -19.73 1.48
C LYS A 271 27.88 -21.09 2.07
N LYS A 272 27.83 -21.26 3.40
CA LYS A 272 28.12 -22.54 4.08
C LYS A 272 27.06 -23.61 3.77
N LYS A 273 25.77 -23.23 3.72
CA LYS A 273 24.67 -24.11 3.27
C LYS A 273 24.83 -24.52 1.80
N LYS A 274 25.21 -23.59 0.90
CA LYS A 274 25.44 -23.88 -0.53
C LYS A 274 26.62 -24.84 -0.73
N ARG A 275 27.73 -24.64 -0.02
CA ARG A 275 28.89 -25.56 -0.03
C ARG A 275 28.54 -26.96 0.49
N ARG A 276 27.72 -27.07 1.55
CA ARG A 276 27.23 -28.36 2.06
C ARG A 276 26.34 -29.11 1.04
N LYS A 277 25.47 -28.39 0.33
CA LYS A 277 24.65 -28.98 -0.76
C LYS A 277 25.50 -29.48 -1.93
N ILE A 278 26.55 -28.75 -2.30
CA ILE A 278 27.48 -29.16 -3.38
C ILE A 278 28.30 -30.38 -2.97
N LYS A 279 28.78 -30.47 -1.72
CA LYS A 279 29.49 -31.66 -1.21
C LYS A 279 28.60 -32.90 -1.18
N LYS A 280 27.33 -32.77 -0.74
CA LYS A 280 26.36 -33.89 -0.78
C LYS A 280 26.07 -34.37 -2.20
N LYS A 281 25.96 -33.46 -3.17
CA LYS A 281 25.78 -33.81 -4.60
C LYS A 281 27.01 -34.48 -5.22
N LYS A 282 28.22 -34.16 -4.76
CA LYS A 282 29.45 -34.84 -5.21
C LYS A 282 29.61 -36.22 -4.57
N GLN A 283 29.24 -36.39 -3.30
CA GLN A 283 29.26 -37.71 -2.65
C GLN A 283 28.22 -38.67 -3.21
N SER A 284 27.02 -38.21 -3.57
CA SER A 284 26.01 -39.08 -4.19
C SER A 284 26.43 -39.57 -5.58
N LYS A 285 27.28 -38.80 -6.28
CA LYS A 285 27.77 -39.11 -7.63
C LYS A 285 28.99 -40.06 -7.64
N VAL A 286 29.62 -40.31 -6.49
CA VAL A 286 30.75 -41.24 -6.33
C VAL A 286 30.28 -42.60 -5.79
N LEU A 287 29.04 -42.70 -5.32
CA LEU A 287 28.39 -43.94 -4.85
C LEU A 287 27.48 -44.57 -5.93
N SER A 288 27.47 -44.02 -7.14
CA SER A 288 26.64 -44.47 -8.27
C SER A 288 27.45 -44.83 -9.53
N ASP A 289 28.78 -44.91 -9.40
CA ASP A 289 29.73 -45.56 -10.31
C ASP A 289 30.41 -46.70 -9.54
#